data_AF-A0A1I4TS62-F1
#
_entry.id   AF-A0A1I4TS62-F1
#
_cell.length_a   1.000
_cell.length_b   1.000
_cell.length_c   1.000
_cell.angle_alpha   90.00
_cell.angle_beta   90.00
_cell.angle_gamma   90.00
#
_symmetry.space_group_name_H-M   'P 1'
#
loop_
_entity.id
_entity.type
_entity.pdbx_description
1 polymer ?
#
loop_
_entity_poly.entity_id
_entity_poly.type
_entity_poly.pdbx_seq_one_letter_code
_entity_poly.pdbx_strand_id
1 'polypeptide(L)'
;MAADSPMPPSDSLLSEQLLAFHTELVALRRQLSEQLEPGDQGLALAKLSELLRGQLDWQSAQALGQGGRFVHEYELEARYLKVALADEMLIGLTDWPLRDEWVACPLEQQLFGTRSAGERVFDRIERLLREAQPARRDMAQQYLLALSMGFQGRYRGGGRPQEVLQKWRLDLYRFIAGGPPDEAMLPGREEDFHDLGRRLMPQAYAHTASDAPLQRLPSPRRWMIVFVLLALALLLASQWIWHAGTAPLSEHFERSTALRSAP
;
A
#
# COMPACT_ATOMS: atom_id res chain seq x y z
N MET A 1 -12.02 35.77 -2.30
CA MET A 1 -11.40 35.13 -3.49
C MET A 1 -9.95 34.81 -3.12
N ALA A 2 -9.78 33.76 -2.32
CA ALA A 2 -8.47 33.31 -1.82
C ALA A 2 -8.58 31.78 -1.74
N ALA A 3 -8.39 31.13 -2.89
CA ALA A 3 -8.45 29.69 -3.02
C ALA A 3 -7.48 29.30 -4.14
N ASP A 4 -6.19 29.45 -3.84
CA ASP A 4 -5.13 28.63 -4.41
C ASP A 4 -3.83 28.94 -3.65
N SER A 5 -3.64 28.34 -2.49
CA SER A 5 -2.30 28.22 -1.92
C SER A 5 -1.92 26.75 -2.08
N PRO A 6 -1.27 26.38 -3.19
CA PRO A 6 -0.75 25.03 -3.34
C PRO A 6 0.25 24.81 -2.21
N MET A 7 0.14 23.66 -1.53
CA MET A 7 1.24 23.12 -0.74
C MET A 7 2.50 23.18 -1.62
N PRO A 8 3.66 23.61 -1.09
CA PRO A 8 4.87 23.66 -1.89
C PRO A 8 5.10 22.26 -2.49
N PRO A 9 5.41 22.17 -3.80
CA PRO A 9 5.68 20.90 -4.46
C PRO A 9 6.79 20.14 -3.71
N SER A 10 6.80 18.81 -3.87
CA SER A 10 7.77 17.89 -3.26
C SER A 10 9.19 18.04 -3.81
N ASP A 11 9.63 19.28 -4.10
CA ASP A 11 10.91 19.64 -4.73
C ASP A 11 12.10 19.47 -3.78
N SER A 12 11.90 18.86 -2.61
CA SER A 12 13.00 18.56 -1.69
C SER A 12 13.80 17.38 -2.23
N LEU A 13 15.11 17.57 -2.43
CA LEU A 13 16.07 16.52 -2.77
C LEU A 13 15.88 15.24 -1.93
N LEU A 14 15.59 15.38 -0.63
CA LEU A 14 15.39 14.23 0.26
C LEU A 14 14.20 13.35 -0.15
N SER A 15 13.10 13.96 -0.60
CA SER A 15 11.91 13.24 -1.06
C SER A 15 12.20 12.46 -2.34
N GLU A 16 12.87 13.09 -3.31
CA GLU A 16 13.32 12.41 -4.53
C GLU A 16 14.24 11.23 -4.21
N GLN A 17 15.21 11.43 -3.32
CA GLN A 17 16.14 10.39 -2.89
C GLN A 17 15.43 9.24 -2.17
N LEU A 18 14.43 9.51 -1.32
CA LEU A 18 13.66 8.46 -0.64
C LEU A 18 12.84 7.63 -1.63
N LEU A 19 12.18 8.27 -2.60
CA LEU A 19 11.41 7.59 -3.64
C LEU A 19 12.31 6.76 -4.57
N ALA A 20 13.46 7.32 -4.97
CA ALA A 20 14.46 6.60 -5.76
C ALA A 20 15.02 5.39 -5.00
N PHE A 21 15.30 5.54 -3.71
CA PHE A 21 15.76 4.45 -2.84
C PHE A 21 14.70 3.34 -2.72
N HIS A 22 13.44 3.70 -2.48
CA HIS A 22 12.35 2.73 -2.41
C HIS A 22 12.17 1.98 -3.74
N THR A 23 12.22 2.69 -4.87
CA THR A 23 12.09 2.09 -6.20
C THR A 23 13.21 1.09 -6.48
N GLU A 24 14.45 1.48 -6.18
CA GLU A 24 15.62 0.62 -6.33
C GLU A 24 15.54 -0.61 -5.42
N LEU A 25 15.15 -0.44 -4.15
CA LEU A 25 14.94 -1.55 -3.21
C LEU A 25 13.95 -2.59 -3.76
N VAL A 26 12.80 -2.13 -4.28
CA VAL A 26 11.78 -3.02 -4.85
C VAL A 26 12.32 -3.76 -6.08
N ALA A 27 13.06 -3.07 -6.95
CA ALA A 27 13.66 -3.63 -8.15
C ALA A 27 14.75 -4.68 -7.82
N LEU A 28 15.70 -4.33 -6.95
CA LEU A 28 16.79 -5.22 -6.51
C LEU A 28 16.25 -6.47 -5.84
N ARG A 29 15.27 -6.31 -4.93
CA ARG A 29 14.62 -7.45 -4.28
C ARG A 29 13.99 -8.39 -5.31
N ARG A 30 13.26 -7.86 -6.30
CA ARG A 30 12.62 -8.68 -7.34
C ARG A 30 13.68 -9.43 -8.14
N GLN A 31 14.69 -8.72 -8.65
CA GLN A 31 15.76 -9.31 -9.44
C GLN A 31 16.51 -10.41 -8.68
N LEU A 32 16.86 -10.17 -7.41
CA LEU A 32 17.56 -11.17 -6.60
C LEU A 32 16.68 -12.38 -6.29
N SER A 33 15.37 -12.18 -6.11
CA SER A 33 14.44 -13.29 -5.89
C SER A 33 14.28 -14.15 -7.15
N GLU A 34 14.35 -13.55 -8.35
CA GLU A 34 14.28 -14.26 -9.63
C GLU A 34 15.57 -15.03 -9.96
N GLN A 35 16.72 -14.56 -9.48
CA GLN A 35 18.05 -15.15 -9.75
C GLN A 35 18.56 -16.06 -8.62
N LEU A 36 17.73 -16.31 -7.60
CA LEU A 36 18.16 -17.03 -6.41
C LEU A 36 18.24 -18.54 -6.66
N GLU A 37 19.47 -19.06 -6.70
CA GLU A 37 19.72 -20.50 -6.70
C GLU A 37 19.79 -21.07 -5.26
N PRO A 38 19.41 -22.35 -5.04
CA PRO A 38 19.52 -22.99 -3.74
C PRO A 38 20.98 -22.99 -3.24
N GLY A 39 21.22 -22.41 -2.05
CA GLY A 39 22.55 -22.33 -1.43
C GLY A 39 23.26 -20.97 -1.60
N ASP A 40 22.80 -20.11 -2.52
CA ASP A 40 23.41 -18.79 -2.77
C ASP A 40 22.81 -17.65 -1.94
N GLN A 41 21.94 -17.98 -0.98
CA GLN A 41 21.20 -17.02 -0.15
C GLN A 41 22.13 -16.00 0.52
N GLY A 42 23.24 -16.47 1.11
CA GLY A 42 24.21 -15.59 1.78
C GLY A 42 24.89 -14.60 0.82
N LEU A 43 25.23 -15.04 -0.39
CA LEU A 43 25.84 -14.18 -1.41
C LEU A 43 24.84 -13.16 -1.94
N ALA A 44 23.61 -13.58 -2.21
CA ALA A 44 22.53 -12.70 -2.65
C ALA A 44 22.23 -11.61 -1.61
N LEU A 45 22.24 -11.96 -0.32
CA LEU A 45 22.05 -11.03 0.78
C LEU A 45 23.20 -10.04 0.94
N ALA A 46 24.43 -10.53 0.88
CA ALA A 46 25.61 -9.67 0.91
C ALA A 46 25.56 -8.65 -0.23
N LYS A 47 25.22 -9.10 -1.45
CA LYS A 47 25.03 -8.25 -2.61
C LYS A 47 23.90 -7.22 -2.42
N LEU A 48 22.76 -7.63 -1.88
CA LEU A 48 21.65 -6.70 -1.59
C LEU A 48 22.08 -5.61 -0.59
N SER A 49 22.67 -6.01 0.54
CA SER A 49 23.13 -5.07 1.55
C SER A 49 24.22 -4.13 1.02
N GLU A 50 25.13 -4.62 0.17
CA GLU A 50 26.18 -3.82 -0.46
C GLU A 50 25.58 -2.78 -1.43
N LEU A 51 24.65 -3.18 -2.29
CA LEU A 51 24.00 -2.27 -3.25
C LEU A 51 23.18 -1.19 -2.55
N LEU A 52 22.39 -1.56 -1.54
CA LEU A 52 21.62 -0.59 -0.74
C LEU A 52 22.54 0.37 0.00
N ARG A 53 23.64 -0.13 0.58
CA ARG A 53 24.64 0.71 1.26
C ARG A 53 25.30 1.69 0.29
N GLY A 54 25.73 1.21 -0.88
CA GLY A 54 26.32 2.05 -1.91
C GLY A 54 25.37 3.15 -2.37
N GLN A 55 24.08 2.85 -2.54
CA GLN A 55 23.07 3.85 -2.86
C GLN A 55 22.90 4.89 -1.74
N LEU A 56 22.85 4.45 -0.48
CA LEU A 56 22.77 5.36 0.67
C LEU A 56 23.99 6.27 0.75
N ASP A 57 25.19 5.73 0.57
CA ASP A 57 26.44 6.48 0.59
C ASP A 57 26.51 7.52 -0.53
N TRP A 58 26.08 7.16 -1.74
CA TRP A 58 26.00 8.09 -2.87
C TRP A 58 25.01 9.23 -2.60
N GLN A 59 23.81 8.91 -2.08
CA GLN A 59 22.80 9.92 -1.73
C GLN A 59 23.26 10.84 -0.59
N SER A 60 23.93 10.28 0.42
CA SER A 60 24.57 11.05 1.51
C SER A 60 25.61 12.03 0.95
N ALA A 61 26.50 11.56 0.07
CA ALA A 61 27.52 12.42 -0.54
C ALA A 61 26.90 13.55 -1.37
N GLN A 62 25.85 13.25 -2.14
CA GLN A 62 25.12 14.25 -2.92
C GLN A 62 24.47 15.32 -2.02
N ALA A 63 23.82 14.92 -0.93
CA ALA A 63 23.17 15.85 0.00
C ALA A 63 24.19 16.74 0.73
N LEU A 64 25.33 16.19 1.14
CA LEU A 64 26.40 16.94 1.81
C LEU A 64 27.13 17.90 0.88
N GLY A 65 27.27 17.55 -0.41
CA GLY A 65 27.85 18.43 -1.43
C GLY A 65 27.06 19.72 -1.68
N GLN A 66 25.79 19.77 -1.24
CA GLN A 66 24.88 20.90 -1.46
C GLN A 66 24.56 21.72 -0.19
N GLY A 67 25.11 21.36 0.99
CA GLY A 67 24.56 21.81 2.28
C GLY A 67 25.55 22.27 3.35
N GLY A 68 25.01 22.96 4.37
CA GLY A 68 25.70 23.34 5.62
C GLY A 68 25.40 22.39 6.79
N ARG A 69 25.86 22.71 8.01
CA ARG A 69 25.76 21.82 9.20
C ARG A 69 24.36 21.24 9.51
N PHE A 70 23.29 22.03 9.32
CA PHE A 70 21.91 21.58 9.52
C PHE A 70 21.46 20.53 8.49
N VAL A 71 22.01 20.58 7.27
CA VAL A 71 21.74 19.58 6.23
C VAL A 71 22.32 18.22 6.63
N HIS A 72 23.43 18.20 7.37
CA HIS A 72 24.05 16.96 7.84
C HIS A 72 23.16 16.23 8.87
N GLU A 73 22.54 16.94 9.81
CA GLU A 73 21.67 16.29 10.80
C GLU A 73 20.42 15.69 10.15
N TYR A 74 19.78 16.44 9.24
CA TYR A 74 18.62 15.94 8.50
C TYR A 74 18.98 14.81 7.53
N GLU A 75 20.16 14.85 6.91
CA GLU A 75 20.66 13.77 6.07
C GLU A 75 20.84 12.47 6.85
N LEU A 76 21.47 12.52 8.03
CA LEU A 76 21.61 11.34 8.90
C LEU A 76 20.26 10.80 9.35
N GLU A 77 19.31 11.69 9.66
CA GLU A 77 17.96 11.32 10.04
C GLU A 77 17.19 10.66 8.89
N ALA A 78 17.29 11.20 7.68
CA ALA A 78 16.71 10.66 6.46
C ALA A 78 17.35 9.33 6.04
N ARG A 79 18.68 9.20 6.16
CA ARG A 79 19.42 7.95 5.93
C ARG A 79 18.93 6.85 6.88
N TYR A 80 18.76 7.17 8.16
CA TYR A 80 18.21 6.23 9.13
C TYR A 80 16.78 5.81 8.77
N LEU A 81 15.93 6.75 8.34
CA LEU A 81 14.56 6.43 7.92
C LEU A 81 14.51 5.51 6.70
N LYS A 82 15.38 5.72 5.70
CA LYS A 82 15.49 4.83 4.52
C LYS A 82 15.84 3.40 4.93
N VAL A 83 16.81 3.25 5.85
CA VAL A 83 17.22 1.94 6.38
C VAL A 83 16.08 1.28 7.16
N ALA A 84 15.40 2.03 8.03
CA ALA A 84 14.24 1.57 8.77
C ALA A 84 13.13 1.06 7.83
N LEU A 85 12.83 1.83 6.78
CA LEU A 85 11.83 1.46 5.78
C LEU A 85 12.23 0.20 5.03
N ALA A 86 13.49 0.08 4.60
CA ALA A 86 13.97 -1.09 3.89
C ALA A 86 13.86 -2.36 4.71
N ASP A 87 14.35 -2.33 5.95
CA ASP A 87 14.26 -3.47 6.86
C ASP A 87 12.80 -3.85 7.11
N GLU A 88 11.94 -2.86 7.36
CA GLU A 88 10.55 -3.14 7.65
C GLU A 88 9.82 -3.78 6.47
N MET A 89 10.06 -3.29 5.26
CA MET A 89 9.49 -3.84 4.03
C MET A 89 9.95 -5.28 3.83
N LEU A 90 11.26 -5.53 3.91
CA LEU A 90 11.84 -6.85 3.66
C LEU A 90 11.39 -7.89 4.71
N ILE A 91 11.35 -7.51 5.99
CA ILE A 91 10.88 -8.37 7.09
C ILE A 91 9.37 -8.66 6.99
N GLY A 92 8.60 -7.72 6.43
CA GLY A 92 7.15 -7.83 6.26
C GLY A 92 6.70 -8.83 5.18
N LEU A 93 7.61 -9.25 4.29
CA LEU A 93 7.30 -10.19 3.22
C LEU A 93 7.34 -11.62 3.76
N THR A 94 6.17 -12.28 3.85
CA THR A 94 6.09 -13.63 4.44
C THR A 94 6.72 -14.69 3.55
N ASP A 95 6.60 -14.56 2.23
CA ASP A 95 7.06 -15.57 1.26
C ASP A 95 8.43 -15.24 0.63
N TRP A 96 9.24 -14.40 1.28
CA TRP A 96 10.55 -14.03 0.74
C TRP A 96 11.65 -15.01 1.20
N PRO A 97 12.35 -15.71 0.27
CA PRO A 97 13.28 -16.78 0.62
C PRO A 97 14.52 -16.38 1.43
N LEU A 98 14.80 -15.08 1.53
CA LEU A 98 15.96 -14.52 2.24
C LEU A 98 15.56 -13.82 3.55
N ARG A 99 14.29 -13.97 3.95
CA ARG A 99 13.70 -13.24 5.07
C ARG A 99 14.36 -13.60 6.40
N ASP A 100 14.55 -14.89 6.67
CA ASP A 100 15.01 -15.34 7.98
C ASP A 100 16.46 -14.91 8.23
N GLU A 101 17.31 -14.99 7.20
CA GLU A 101 18.67 -14.47 7.25
C GLU A 101 18.70 -12.93 7.33
N TRP A 102 17.79 -12.22 6.66
CA TRP A 102 17.68 -10.77 6.79
C TRP A 102 17.28 -10.36 8.20
N VAL A 103 16.33 -11.06 8.83
CA VAL A 103 15.93 -10.84 10.24
C VAL A 103 17.10 -11.08 11.18
N ALA A 104 17.99 -12.03 10.85
CA ALA A 104 19.17 -12.31 11.66
C ALA A 104 20.18 -11.16 11.65
N CYS A 105 20.35 -10.44 10.52
CA CYS A 105 21.26 -9.29 10.40
C CYS A 105 20.70 -8.18 9.49
N PRO A 106 19.70 -7.40 9.97
CA PRO A 106 19.04 -6.37 9.18
C PRO A 106 20.00 -5.20 8.89
N LEU A 107 19.68 -4.37 7.91
CA LEU A 107 20.53 -3.27 7.48
C LEU A 107 20.75 -2.24 8.62
N GLU A 108 19.76 -2.03 9.49
CA GLU A 108 19.89 -1.22 10.71
C GLU A 108 21.02 -1.73 11.62
N GLN A 109 21.07 -3.05 11.83
CA GLN A 109 22.12 -3.66 12.66
C GLN A 109 23.49 -3.48 12.01
N GLN A 110 23.57 -3.63 10.68
CA GLN A 110 24.81 -3.51 9.94
C GLN A 110 25.38 -2.08 9.91
N LEU A 111 24.51 -1.06 9.81
CA LEU A 111 24.92 0.33 9.64
C LEU A 111 24.95 1.14 10.95
N PHE A 112 24.04 0.84 11.87
CA PHE A 112 23.86 1.62 13.10
C PHE A 112 24.07 0.80 14.38
N GLY A 113 24.24 -0.52 14.28
CA GLY A 113 24.43 -1.39 15.44
C GLY A 113 23.20 -1.50 16.34
N THR A 114 22.00 -1.18 15.82
CA THR A 114 20.74 -1.20 16.57
C THR A 114 19.67 -2.03 15.86
N ARG A 115 18.63 -2.43 16.60
CA ARG A 115 17.42 -3.13 16.09
C ARG A 115 16.14 -2.47 16.56
N SER A 116 16.13 -1.15 16.61
CA SER A 116 15.06 -0.37 17.25
C SER A 116 14.46 0.67 16.32
N ALA A 117 14.67 0.55 15.01
CA ALA A 117 14.16 1.47 14.01
C ALA A 117 12.65 1.67 14.07
N GLY A 118 11.90 0.58 14.25
CA GLY A 118 10.45 0.61 14.37
C GLY A 118 9.93 1.47 15.54
N GLU A 119 10.72 1.63 16.60
CA GLU A 119 10.40 2.50 17.73
C GLU A 119 10.96 3.90 17.51
N ARG A 120 12.26 4.01 17.23
CA ARG A 120 13.00 5.28 17.12
C ARG A 120 12.43 6.21 16.07
N VAL A 121 11.90 5.70 14.96
CA VAL A 121 11.24 6.54 13.94
C VAL A 121 10.06 7.31 14.53
N PHE A 122 9.20 6.65 15.32
CA PHE A 122 8.07 7.32 15.95
C PHE A 122 8.48 8.24 17.10
N ASP A 123 9.54 7.93 17.86
CA ASP A 123 10.07 8.86 18.87
C ASP A 123 10.55 10.16 18.21
N ARG A 124 11.17 10.05 17.02
CA ARG A 124 11.60 11.21 16.24
C ARG A 124 10.42 11.99 15.68
N ILE A 125 9.38 11.32 15.18
CA ILE A 125 8.14 11.98 14.74
C ILE A 125 7.50 12.75 15.91
N GLU A 126 7.38 12.12 17.08
CA GLU A 126 6.81 12.75 18.26
C GLU A 126 7.61 13.99 18.67
N ARG A 127 8.94 13.88 18.73
CA ARG A 127 9.83 14.99 19.03
C ARG A 127 9.68 16.12 18.01
N LEU A 128 9.67 15.80 16.72
CA LEU A 128 9.51 16.79 15.65
C LEU A 128 8.19 17.56 15.78
N LEU A 129 7.08 16.86 16.01
CA LEU A 129 5.76 17.48 16.17
C LEU A 129 5.67 18.33 17.44
N ARG A 130 6.35 17.90 18.52
CA ARG A 130 6.43 18.64 19.79
C ARG A 130 7.25 19.92 19.67
N GLU A 131 8.40 19.85 18.99
CA GLU A 131 9.27 21.00 18.76
C GLU A 131 8.65 22.03 17.81
N ALA A 132 7.80 21.56 16.88
CA ALA A 132 7.02 22.37 15.96
C ALA A 132 7.85 23.40 15.16
N GLN A 133 9.12 23.10 14.87
CA GLN A 133 10.04 24.01 14.18
C GLN A 133 9.81 24.01 12.65
N PRO A 134 9.49 25.14 12.00
CA PRO A 134 9.22 25.19 10.55
C PRO A 134 10.36 24.65 9.67
N ALA A 135 11.61 24.74 10.13
CA ALA A 135 12.79 24.20 9.43
C ALA A 135 12.78 22.66 9.29
N ARG A 136 11.96 21.94 10.06
CA ARG A 136 11.86 20.47 10.02
C ARG A 136 10.74 19.97 9.11
N ARG A 137 10.08 20.86 8.34
CA ARG A 137 9.00 20.48 7.42
C ARG A 137 9.43 19.44 6.40
N ASP A 138 10.64 19.55 5.85
CA ASP A 138 11.16 18.57 4.89
C ASP A 138 11.31 17.18 5.51
N MET A 139 11.78 17.09 6.77
CA MET A 139 11.83 15.81 7.49
C MET A 139 10.44 15.27 7.83
N ALA A 140 9.47 16.14 8.14
CA ALA A 140 8.10 15.72 8.32
C ALA A 140 7.51 15.11 7.04
N GLN A 141 7.83 15.68 5.87
CA GLN A 141 7.48 15.10 4.57
C GLN A 141 8.10 13.70 4.40
N GLN A 142 9.38 13.52 4.78
CA GLN A 142 10.01 12.19 4.73
C GLN A 142 9.25 11.16 5.57
N TYR A 143 8.86 11.51 6.79
CA TYR A 143 8.07 10.63 7.64
C TYR A 143 6.70 10.33 7.05
N LEU A 144 6.00 11.34 6.53
CA LEU A 144 4.70 11.16 5.90
C LEU A 144 4.78 10.26 4.66
N LEU A 145 5.83 10.40 3.85
CA LEU A 145 6.11 9.52 2.71
C LEU A 145 6.38 8.08 3.18
N ALA A 146 7.23 7.89 4.19
CA ALA A 146 7.52 6.56 4.75
C ALA A 146 6.26 5.84 5.27
N LEU A 147 5.40 6.56 6.02
CA LEU A 147 4.11 6.01 6.48
C LEU A 147 3.18 5.70 5.30
N SER A 148 3.20 6.51 4.25
CA SER A 148 2.38 6.29 3.04
C SER A 148 2.86 5.09 2.21
N MET A 149 4.15 4.75 2.29
CA MET A 149 4.73 3.52 1.71
C MET A 149 4.49 2.27 2.58
N GLY A 150 3.75 2.40 3.69
CA GLY A 150 3.33 1.28 4.52
C GLY A 150 4.20 1.00 5.74
N PHE A 151 5.07 1.93 6.14
CA PHE A 151 5.79 1.84 7.41
C PHE A 151 4.82 1.90 8.61
N GLN A 152 4.90 0.90 9.47
CA GLN A 152 4.09 0.69 10.67
C GLN A 152 4.93 0.72 11.96
N GLY A 153 6.21 0.36 11.89
CA GLY A 153 7.13 0.29 13.01
C GLY A 153 6.56 -0.48 14.19
N ARG A 154 6.66 0.13 15.39
CA ARG A 154 6.18 -0.45 16.66
C ARG A 154 4.67 -0.77 16.69
N TYR A 155 3.88 -0.28 15.74
CA TYR A 155 2.44 -0.55 15.67
C TYR A 155 2.10 -1.81 14.86
N ARG A 156 3.09 -2.44 14.22
CA ARG A 156 2.90 -3.68 13.47
C ARG A 156 2.29 -4.76 14.37
N GLY A 157 1.22 -5.42 13.89
CA GLY A 157 0.55 -6.51 14.62
C GLY A 157 -0.31 -6.06 15.81
N GLY A 158 -0.48 -4.76 16.03
CA GLY A 158 -1.42 -4.23 17.02
C GLY A 158 -2.89 -4.50 16.65
N GLY A 159 -3.82 -4.29 17.59
CA GLY A 159 -5.25 -4.56 17.37
C GLY A 159 -5.95 -3.59 16.40
N ARG A 160 -5.48 -2.34 16.31
CA ARG A 160 -6.00 -1.31 15.38
C ARG A 160 -4.90 -0.38 14.85
N PRO A 161 -3.91 -0.92 14.12
CA PRO A 161 -2.73 -0.15 13.73
C PRO A 161 -3.10 0.95 12.72
N GLN A 162 -4.09 0.72 11.86
CA GLN A 162 -4.53 1.71 10.89
C GLN A 162 -5.06 2.97 11.55
N GLU A 163 -5.91 2.89 12.58
CA GLU A 163 -6.47 4.08 13.26
C GLU A 163 -5.34 4.96 13.84
N VAL A 164 -4.35 4.33 14.48
CA VAL A 164 -3.21 5.04 15.09
C VAL A 164 -2.30 5.65 14.03
N LEU A 165 -1.97 4.89 12.98
CA LEU A 165 -1.12 5.37 11.88
C LEU A 165 -1.79 6.52 11.12
N GLN A 166 -3.12 6.49 10.97
CA GLN A 166 -3.85 7.61 10.34
C GLN A 166 -3.74 8.89 11.15
N LYS A 167 -3.77 8.80 12.49
CA LYS A 167 -3.53 9.97 13.35
C LYS A 167 -2.14 10.57 13.12
N TRP A 168 -1.10 9.74 13.07
CA TRP A 168 0.26 10.20 12.79
C TRP A 168 0.40 10.87 11.42
N ARG A 169 -0.20 10.29 10.38
CA ARG A 169 -0.22 10.89 9.03
C ARG A 169 -0.90 12.26 9.02
N LEU A 170 -2.02 12.39 9.72
CA LEU A 170 -2.75 13.65 9.83
C LEU A 170 -1.95 14.72 10.59
N ASP A 171 -1.32 14.35 11.71
CA ASP A 171 -0.55 15.30 12.51
C ASP A 171 0.70 15.79 11.76
N LEU A 172 1.39 14.90 11.04
CA LEU A 172 2.50 15.26 10.13
C LEU A 172 2.01 16.18 9.00
N TYR A 173 0.87 15.88 8.40
CA TYR A 173 0.29 16.70 7.35
C TYR A 173 -0.01 18.13 7.83
N ARG A 174 -0.68 18.26 8.97
CA ARG A 174 -0.98 19.56 9.62
C ARG A 174 0.29 20.37 9.87
N PHE A 175 1.34 19.70 10.31
CA PHE A 175 2.62 20.33 10.55
C PHE A 175 3.29 20.85 9.26
N ILE A 176 3.27 20.04 8.19
CA ILE A 176 3.82 20.44 6.88
C ILE A 176 3.03 21.62 6.30
N ALA A 177 1.70 21.60 6.41
CA ALA A 177 0.81 22.65 5.92
C ALA A 177 0.92 23.98 6.70
N GLY A 178 1.55 23.98 7.88
CA GLY A 178 1.82 25.19 8.65
C GLY A 178 0.61 25.77 9.40
N GLY A 179 -0.42 24.96 9.67
CA GLY A 179 -1.63 25.36 10.40
C GLY A 179 -2.73 24.30 10.32
N PRO A 180 -3.83 24.44 11.10
CA PRO A 180 -4.98 23.56 10.93
C PRO A 180 -5.48 23.70 9.48
N PRO A 181 -5.74 22.57 8.76
CA PRO A 181 -6.41 22.62 7.47
C PRO A 181 -7.73 23.35 7.67
N ASP A 182 -8.22 24.06 6.64
CA ASP A 182 -9.65 24.34 6.56
C ASP A 182 -10.38 23.03 6.88
N GLU A 183 -11.41 23.05 7.75
CA GLU A 183 -12.15 21.83 8.14
C GLU A 183 -12.71 21.05 6.94
N ALA A 184 -12.77 21.68 5.77
CA ALA A 184 -13.08 21.09 4.47
C ALA A 184 -11.97 20.20 3.86
N MET A 185 -10.74 20.26 4.37
CA MET A 185 -9.56 19.52 3.91
C MET A 185 -9.07 18.48 4.95
N LEU A 186 -9.78 18.36 6.07
CA LEU A 186 -9.61 17.27 7.03
C LEU A 186 -10.19 15.98 6.41
N PRO A 187 -9.38 14.93 6.18
CA PRO A 187 -9.83 13.73 5.51
C PRO A 187 -10.79 12.97 6.43
N GLY A 188 -12.08 13.06 6.13
CA GLY A 188 -13.12 12.32 6.84
C GLY A 188 -13.35 10.93 6.25
N ARG A 189 -12.81 10.65 5.06
CA ARG A 189 -12.99 9.40 4.31
C ARG A 189 -11.71 8.94 3.63
N GLU A 190 -11.61 7.63 3.40
CA GLU A 190 -10.53 6.98 2.64
C GLU A 190 -10.30 7.61 1.24
N GLU A 191 -11.32 8.23 0.66
CA GLU A 191 -11.28 8.97 -0.62
C GLU A 191 -10.35 10.19 -0.57
N ASP A 192 -10.20 10.85 0.58
CA ASP A 192 -9.38 12.08 0.72
C ASP A 192 -7.88 11.76 0.79
N PHE A 193 -7.51 10.56 1.23
CA PHE A 193 -6.12 10.07 1.21
C PHE A 193 -5.63 9.75 -0.20
N HIS A 194 -6.54 9.43 -1.12
CA HIS A 194 -6.22 9.27 -2.54
C HIS A 194 -5.79 10.60 -3.17
N ASP A 195 -6.44 11.70 -2.76
CA ASP A 195 -6.04 13.06 -3.15
C ASP A 195 -4.72 13.50 -2.49
N LEU A 196 -4.46 13.08 -1.26
CA LEU A 196 -3.14 13.25 -0.63
C LEU A 196 -2.05 12.49 -1.40
N GLY A 197 -2.34 11.27 -1.84
CA GLY A 197 -1.47 10.48 -2.72
C GLY A 197 -1.21 11.17 -4.06
N ARG A 198 -2.25 11.73 -4.69
CA ARG A 198 -2.13 12.54 -5.92
C ARG A 198 -1.20 13.75 -5.75
N ARG A 199 -1.26 14.41 -4.58
CA ARG A 199 -0.46 15.62 -4.30
C ARG A 199 0.98 15.31 -3.88
N LEU A 200 1.21 14.23 -3.14
CA LEU A 200 2.54 13.81 -2.69
C LEU A 200 3.31 13.00 -3.76
N MET A 201 2.60 12.28 -4.63
CA MET A 201 3.17 11.41 -5.66
C MET A 201 2.48 11.62 -7.01
N PRO A 202 2.53 12.84 -7.58
CA PRO A 202 1.83 13.17 -8.82
C PRO A 202 2.23 12.23 -9.97
N GLN A 203 3.47 11.75 -10.03
CA GLN A 203 3.92 10.82 -11.08
C GLN A 203 3.38 9.38 -10.93
N ALA A 204 3.16 8.89 -9.70
CA ALA A 204 2.54 7.58 -9.47
C ALA A 204 1.05 7.58 -9.83
N TYR A 205 0.41 8.74 -9.71
CA TYR A 205 -0.99 8.96 -10.06
C TYR A 205 -1.21 9.43 -11.50
N ALA A 206 -0.20 10.03 -12.16
CA ALA A 206 -0.28 10.48 -13.55
C ALA A 206 -0.58 9.35 -14.55
N HIS A 207 -0.18 8.11 -14.22
CA HIS A 207 -0.38 6.93 -15.06
C HIS A 207 -1.39 5.91 -14.51
N THR A 208 -1.96 6.16 -13.33
CA THR A 208 -3.11 5.40 -12.86
C THR A 208 -4.33 6.12 -13.39
N ALA A 209 -4.99 5.58 -14.42
CA ALA A 209 -6.22 6.12 -15.00
C ALA A 209 -7.33 6.24 -13.95
N SER A 210 -7.26 7.31 -13.15
CA SER A 210 -8.15 7.63 -12.03
C SER A 210 -9.20 8.66 -12.43
N ASP A 211 -9.20 9.08 -13.70
CA ASP A 211 -10.16 10.01 -14.29
C ASP A 211 -11.47 9.32 -14.71
N ALA A 212 -11.60 8.02 -14.48
CA ALA A 212 -12.93 7.47 -14.35
C ALA A 212 -13.51 8.03 -13.03
N PRO A 213 -14.55 8.90 -13.05
CA PRO A 213 -15.28 9.19 -11.83
C PRO A 213 -15.58 7.82 -11.21
N LEU A 214 -15.29 7.65 -9.92
CA LEU A 214 -15.65 6.45 -9.15
C LEU A 214 -17.16 6.26 -9.27
N GLN A 215 -17.60 5.69 -10.39
CA GLN A 215 -18.93 5.18 -10.58
C GLN A 215 -18.97 4.02 -9.62
N ARG A 216 -19.58 4.27 -8.46
CA ARG A 216 -19.99 3.26 -7.51
C ARG A 216 -20.43 2.04 -8.31
N LEU A 217 -19.64 0.98 -8.25
CA LEU A 217 -20.00 -0.28 -8.89
C LEU A 217 -21.41 -0.60 -8.38
N PRO A 218 -22.40 -0.75 -9.29
CA PRO A 218 -23.77 -0.99 -8.88
C PRO A 218 -23.78 -2.21 -7.97
N SER A 219 -24.32 -2.04 -6.75
CA SER A 219 -24.28 -3.06 -5.70
C SER A 219 -24.65 -4.44 -6.29
N PRO A 220 -23.85 -5.50 -6.06
CA PRO A 220 -24.03 -6.81 -6.69
C PRO A 220 -25.40 -7.46 -6.38
N ARG A 221 -26.09 -6.94 -5.37
CA ARG A 221 -27.45 -7.33 -4.98
C ARG A 221 -28.47 -7.24 -6.11
N ARG A 222 -28.39 -6.25 -7.02
CA ARG A 222 -29.34 -6.13 -8.14
C ARG A 222 -29.15 -7.23 -9.19
N TRP A 223 -27.89 -7.53 -9.52
CA TRP A 223 -27.55 -8.61 -10.45
C TRP A 223 -27.84 -9.99 -9.88
N MET A 224 -27.64 -10.19 -8.56
CA MET A 224 -28.08 -11.42 -7.89
C MET A 224 -29.60 -11.63 -7.99
N ILE A 225 -30.42 -10.59 -7.82
CA ILE A 225 -31.89 -10.71 -7.97
C ILE A 225 -32.26 -11.10 -9.40
N VAL A 226 -31.65 -10.48 -10.42
CA VAL A 226 -31.89 -10.83 -11.83
C VAL A 226 -31.50 -12.28 -12.10
N PHE A 227 -30.35 -12.73 -11.59
CA PHE A 227 -29.90 -14.12 -11.75
C PHE A 227 -30.85 -15.11 -11.07
N VAL A 228 -31.31 -14.80 -9.85
CA VAL A 228 -32.28 -15.63 -9.12
C VAL A 228 -33.61 -15.69 -9.87
N LEU A 229 -34.12 -14.57 -10.38
CA LEU A 229 -35.37 -14.55 -11.16
C LEU A 229 -35.24 -15.32 -12.47
N LEU A 230 -34.12 -15.20 -13.17
CA LEU A 230 -33.85 -15.96 -14.39
C LEU A 230 -33.77 -17.46 -14.11
N ALA A 231 -33.08 -17.87 -13.05
CA ALA A 231 -33.01 -19.27 -12.63
C ALA A 231 -34.40 -19.81 -12.28
N LEU A 232 -35.21 -19.02 -11.58
CA LEU A 232 -36.59 -19.40 -11.22
C LEU A 232 -37.48 -19.53 -12.45
N ALA A 233 -37.35 -18.62 -13.43
CA ALA A 233 -38.05 -18.69 -14.70
C ALA A 233 -37.67 -19.94 -15.50
N LEU A 234 -36.37 -20.29 -15.54
CA LEU A 234 -35.89 -21.51 -16.20
C LEU A 234 -36.42 -22.78 -15.51
N LEU A 235 -36.49 -22.79 -14.17
CA LEU A 235 -37.08 -23.90 -13.43
C LEU A 235 -38.58 -24.05 -13.73
N LEU A 236 -39.33 -22.95 -13.82
CA LEU A 236 -40.74 -22.98 -14.18
C LEU A 236 -40.95 -23.45 -15.62
N ALA A 237 -40.12 -22.97 -16.56
CA ALA A 237 -40.16 -23.43 -17.95
C ALA A 237 -39.83 -24.94 -18.04
N SER A 238 -38.84 -25.40 -17.28
CA SER A 238 -38.47 -26.82 -17.19
C SER A 238 -39.64 -27.66 -16.67
N GLN A 239 -40.30 -27.23 -15.59
CA GLN A 239 -41.49 -27.90 -15.05
C GLN A 239 -42.65 -27.92 -16.05
N TRP A 240 -42.87 -26.81 -16.76
CA TRP A 240 -43.92 -26.70 -17.76
C TRP A 240 -43.68 -27.62 -18.96
N ILE A 241 -42.42 -27.68 -19.45
CA ILE A 241 -42.01 -28.62 -20.50
C ILE A 241 -42.20 -30.07 -20.05
N TRP A 242 -41.87 -30.38 -18.79
CA TRP A 242 -42.09 -31.72 -18.26
C TRP A 242 -43.58 -32.06 -18.27
N HIS A 243 -44.44 -31.20 -17.70
CA HIS A 243 -45.89 -31.42 -17.69
C HIS A 243 -46.52 -31.48 -19.09
N ALA A 244 -46.14 -30.57 -19.99
CA ALA A 244 -46.66 -30.54 -21.36
C ALA A 244 -46.13 -31.70 -22.22
N GLY A 245 -44.91 -32.16 -21.95
CA GLY A 245 -44.25 -33.25 -22.67
C GLY A 245 -44.62 -34.65 -22.16
N THR A 246 -44.97 -34.80 -20.87
CA THR A 246 -45.38 -36.10 -20.31
C THR A 246 -46.88 -36.36 -20.39
N ALA A 247 -47.72 -35.32 -20.48
CA ALA A 247 -49.17 -35.45 -20.67
C ALA A 247 -49.59 -36.31 -21.89
N PRO A 248 -48.91 -36.28 -23.05
CA PRO A 248 -49.32 -37.06 -24.22
C PRO A 248 -48.95 -38.55 -24.15
N LEU A 249 -48.04 -38.95 -23.25
CA LEU A 249 -47.59 -40.34 -23.13
C LEU A 249 -48.52 -41.16 -22.23
N SER A 250 -49.12 -40.56 -21.19
CA SER A 250 -50.09 -41.26 -20.33
C SER A 250 -51.37 -41.63 -21.09
N GLU A 251 -51.85 -40.78 -22.01
CA GLU A 251 -53.05 -41.10 -22.82
C GLU A 251 -52.82 -42.26 -23.80
N HIS A 252 -51.59 -42.42 -24.33
CA HIS A 252 -51.27 -43.55 -25.21
C HIS A 252 -51.14 -44.87 -24.44
N PHE A 253 -50.60 -44.85 -23.22
CA PHE A 253 -50.57 -46.02 -22.37
C PHE A 253 -51.99 -46.47 -21.97
N GLU A 254 -52.87 -45.55 -21.56
CA GLU A 254 -54.26 -45.88 -21.21
C GLU A 254 -55.06 -46.45 -22.40
N ARG A 255 -54.90 -45.90 -23.61
CA ARG A 255 -55.52 -46.46 -24.83
C ARG A 255 -55.01 -47.87 -25.16
N SER A 256 -53.72 -48.14 -24.97
CA SER A 256 -53.16 -49.47 -25.23
C SER A 256 -53.63 -50.53 -24.22
N THR A 257 -53.88 -50.14 -22.97
CA THR A 257 -54.46 -51.02 -21.94
C THR A 257 -55.97 -51.23 -22.12
N ALA A 258 -56.70 -50.22 -22.62
CA ALA A 258 -58.13 -50.34 -22.92
C ALA A 258 -58.42 -51.31 -24.08
N LEU A 259 -57.57 -51.33 -25.12
CA LEU A 259 -57.70 -52.26 -26.25
C LEU A 259 -57.37 -53.73 -25.89
N ARG A 260 -56.63 -53.98 -24.80
CA ARG A 260 -56.32 -55.33 -24.30
C ARG A 260 -57.37 -55.90 -23.34
N SER A 261 -58.34 -55.10 -22.91
CA SER A 261 -59.37 -55.46 -21.94
C SER A 261 -60.80 -55.46 -22.52
N ALA A 262 -60.94 -55.23 -23.83
CA ALA A 262 -62.19 -55.48 -24.55
C ALA A 262 -62.28 -56.98 -24.92
N PRO A 263 -63.32 -57.71 -24.47
CA PRO A 263 -63.50 -59.14 -24.71
C PRO A 263 -63.90 -59.49 -26.15
#